data_AF-H5YI15-F1
#
_entry.id   AF-H5YI15-F1
#
_cell.length_a   1.000
_cell.length_b   1.000
_cell.length_c   1.000
_cell.angle_alpha   90.00
_cell.angle_beta   90.00
_cell.angle_gamma   90.00
#
_symmetry.space_group_name_H-M   'P 1'
#
loop_
_entity.id
_entity.type
_entity.pdbx_description
1 polymer ?
#
loop_
_entity_poly.entity_id
_entity_poly.type
_entity_poly.pdbx_seq_one_letter_code
_entity_poly.pdbx_strand_id
1 'polypeptide(L)'
;MRCRLLLLALILVSSAFASEARATTADIRSITCGEYLAMPAAPSSKFSAWMTGWFAYESRRTFVDFDLHRTNVASVRGWCQSNPSASVMAGLEKSIGVTAVPNATLDFNKITCGTWLAYGPADQEFVRYFMSGYYNAAASNSLLDFDRLQRNSSAVVTYCKKNKSRTLPTAIQNRAT
;
A
#
# COMPACT_ATOMS: atom_id res chain seq x y z
N MET A 1 38.16 -55.02 4.74
CA MET A 1 37.62 -53.87 5.50
C MET A 1 38.18 -52.57 4.93
N ARG A 2 37.31 -51.66 4.50
CA ARG A 2 37.43 -50.17 4.55
C ARG A 2 36.34 -49.57 3.66
N CYS A 3 35.16 -49.41 4.26
CA CYS A 3 34.03 -48.70 3.68
C CYS A 3 34.40 -47.20 3.63
N ARG A 4 34.47 -46.61 2.44
CA ARG A 4 34.66 -45.17 2.28
C ARG A 4 33.31 -44.49 2.48
N LEU A 5 33.09 -43.92 3.67
CA LEU A 5 31.94 -43.03 3.93
C LEU A 5 32.10 -41.77 3.06
N LEU A 6 31.23 -41.60 2.07
CA LEU A 6 30.99 -40.33 1.39
C LEU A 6 30.07 -39.49 2.30
N LEU A 7 30.65 -38.51 3.00
CA LEU A 7 29.89 -37.48 3.71
C LEU A 7 29.29 -36.52 2.69
N LEU A 8 28.02 -36.74 2.31
CA LEU A 8 27.20 -35.73 1.63
C LEU A 8 26.90 -34.61 2.63
N ALA A 9 27.60 -33.49 2.49
CA ALA A 9 27.25 -32.25 3.17
C ALA A 9 25.94 -31.71 2.58
N LEU A 10 24.83 -31.94 3.27
CA LEU A 10 23.54 -31.35 2.95
C LEU A 10 23.62 -29.85 3.33
N ILE A 11 23.90 -29.00 2.35
CA ILE A 11 23.81 -27.55 2.53
C ILE A 11 22.31 -27.22 2.62
N LEU A 12 21.80 -27.11 3.85
CA LEU A 12 20.51 -26.51 4.12
C LEU A 12 20.61 -25.03 3.74
N VAL A 13 20.25 -24.69 2.50
CA VAL A 13 19.89 -23.32 2.14
C VAL A 13 18.60 -23.03 2.91
N SER A 14 18.75 -22.42 4.08
CA SER A 14 17.65 -21.89 4.88
C SER A 14 17.00 -20.76 4.07
N SER A 15 15.97 -21.10 3.30
CA SER A 15 15.05 -20.16 2.69
C SER A 15 14.26 -19.46 3.79
N ALA A 16 14.82 -18.38 4.33
CA ALA A 16 14.20 -17.52 5.34
C ALA A 16 12.91 -16.80 4.87
N PHE A 17 12.35 -17.17 3.73
CA PHE A 17 11.18 -16.52 3.12
C PHE A 17 9.87 -17.32 3.25
N ALA A 18 9.88 -18.46 3.95
CA ALA A 18 8.66 -19.23 4.21
C ALA A 18 7.97 -18.85 5.54
N SER A 19 7.91 -17.56 5.87
CA SER A 19 6.98 -17.09 6.89
C SER A 19 6.19 -15.91 6.36
N GLU A 20 4.94 -16.18 5.99
CA GLU A 20 3.91 -15.16 5.78
C GLU A 20 3.45 -14.51 7.10
N ALA A 21 4.22 -14.62 8.18
CA ALA A 21 4.09 -13.75 9.34
C ALA A 21 4.82 -12.43 9.06
N ARG A 22 4.34 -11.66 8.08
CA ARG A 22 4.61 -10.22 8.13
C ARG A 22 4.01 -9.70 9.41
N ALA A 23 4.74 -8.87 10.14
CA ALA A 23 4.14 -8.10 11.22
C ALA A 23 2.85 -7.46 10.68
N THR A 24 1.72 -7.71 11.33
CA THR A 24 0.42 -7.20 10.87
C THR A 24 0.36 -5.68 10.95
N THR A 25 1.32 -5.08 11.65
CA THR A 25 1.58 -3.66 11.71
C THR A 25 3.03 -3.37 11.32
N ALA A 26 3.26 -2.40 10.43
CA ALA A 26 4.58 -1.90 10.08
C ALA A 26 4.60 -0.36 10.13
N ASP A 27 5.65 0.23 10.71
CA ASP A 27 5.91 1.66 10.52
C ASP A 27 6.46 1.86 9.12
N ILE A 28 5.76 2.63 8.28
CA ILE A 28 6.20 2.88 6.91
C ILE A 28 7.57 3.55 6.83
N ARG A 29 7.96 4.27 7.88
CA ARG A 29 9.24 5.00 7.94
C ARG A 29 10.44 4.06 8.03
N SER A 30 10.24 2.84 8.54
CA SER A 30 11.31 1.85 8.69
C SER A 30 11.42 0.91 7.50
N ILE A 31 10.45 0.89 6.57
CA ILE A 31 10.50 0.01 5.40
C ILE A 31 11.61 0.48 4.46
N THR A 32 12.59 -0.38 4.25
CA THR A 32 13.72 -0.15 3.37
C THR A 32 13.36 -0.44 1.91
N CYS A 33 14.13 0.13 1.00
CA CYS A 33 14.06 -0.17 -0.43
C CYS A 33 14.31 -1.65 -0.72
N GLY A 34 15.24 -2.30 -0.01
CA GLY A 34 15.52 -3.72 -0.14
C GLY A 34 14.30 -4.58 0.22
N GLU A 35 13.65 -4.28 1.35
CA GLU A 35 12.41 -4.96 1.76
C GLU A 35 11.27 -4.70 0.76
N TYR A 36 11.12 -3.47 0.26
CA TYR A 36 10.11 -3.13 -0.73
C TYR A 36 10.31 -3.85 -2.07
N LEU A 37 11.56 -3.94 -2.54
CA LEU A 37 11.89 -4.68 -3.76
C LEU A 37 11.68 -6.18 -3.61
N ALA A 38 11.93 -6.73 -2.42
CA ALA A 38 11.71 -8.13 -2.08
C ALA A 38 10.23 -8.49 -1.82
N MET A 39 9.31 -7.53 -1.76
CA MET A 39 7.91 -7.83 -1.53
C MET A 39 7.28 -8.61 -2.70
N PRO A 40 6.48 -9.66 -2.43
CA PRO A 40 5.66 -10.28 -3.48
C PRO A 40 4.70 -9.26 -4.11
N ALA A 41 4.29 -9.53 -5.35
CA ALA A 41 3.54 -8.58 -6.18
C ALA A 41 2.27 -8.03 -5.50
N ALA A 42 1.45 -8.90 -4.89
CA ALA A 42 0.20 -8.48 -4.27
C ALA A 42 0.42 -7.59 -3.02
N PRO A 43 1.24 -7.97 -2.01
CA PRO A 43 1.61 -7.08 -0.92
C PRO A 43 2.29 -5.78 -1.39
N SER A 44 3.15 -5.85 -2.41
CA SER A 44 3.83 -4.68 -2.98
C SER A 44 2.84 -3.67 -3.57
N SER A 45 1.84 -4.16 -4.31
CA SER A 45 0.76 -3.34 -4.88
C SER A 45 -0.06 -2.64 -3.78
N LYS A 46 -0.47 -3.40 -2.75
CA LYS A 46 -1.24 -2.88 -1.61
C LYS A 46 -0.46 -1.82 -0.82
N PHE A 47 0.81 -2.09 -0.53
CA PHE A 47 1.70 -1.14 0.12
C PHE A 47 1.85 0.14 -0.73
N SER A 48 2.06 -0.01 -2.04
CA SER A 48 2.21 1.12 -2.96
C SER A 48 0.95 1.99 -3.03
N ALA A 49 -0.24 1.38 -3.06
CA ALA A 49 -1.51 2.10 -3.04
C ALA A 49 -1.69 2.87 -1.72
N TRP A 50 -1.35 2.25 -0.59
CA TRP A 50 -1.37 2.90 0.72
C TRP A 50 -0.39 4.08 0.78
N MET A 51 0.86 3.91 0.33
CA MET A 51 1.87 4.97 0.28
C MET A 51 1.45 6.14 -0.62
N THR A 52 0.73 5.84 -1.70
CA THR A 52 0.19 6.86 -2.60
C THR A 52 -0.85 7.74 -1.90
N GLY A 53 -1.72 7.13 -1.09
CA GLY A 53 -2.69 7.85 -0.25
C GLY A 53 -2.02 8.68 0.83
N TRP A 54 -1.06 8.08 1.55
CA TRP A 54 -0.27 8.77 2.57
C TRP A 54 0.40 10.03 2.00
N PHE A 55 1.14 9.86 0.91
CA PHE A 55 1.84 10.96 0.26
C PHE A 55 0.87 11.99 -0.36
N ALA A 56 -0.31 11.57 -0.83
CA ALA A 56 -1.33 12.51 -1.29
C ALA A 56 -1.75 13.50 -0.19
N TYR A 57 -1.93 13.04 1.04
CA TYR A 57 -2.22 13.94 2.16
C TYR A 57 -1.04 14.89 2.44
N GLU A 58 0.18 14.35 2.56
CA GLU A 58 1.40 15.15 2.83
C GLU A 58 1.64 16.23 1.77
N SER A 59 1.35 15.90 0.50
CA SER A 59 1.46 16.82 -0.64
C SER A 59 0.21 17.69 -0.88
N ARG A 60 -0.78 17.65 0.03
CA ARG A 60 -2.06 18.38 -0.05
C ARG A 60 -2.86 18.11 -1.33
N ARG A 61 -2.72 16.91 -1.90
CA ARG A 61 -3.48 16.46 -3.08
C ARG A 61 -4.83 15.89 -2.65
N THR A 62 -5.88 16.41 -3.27
CA THR A 62 -7.27 15.99 -3.00
C THR A 62 -7.81 15.03 -4.07
N PHE A 63 -6.93 14.35 -4.79
CA PHE A 63 -7.31 13.48 -5.89
C PHE A 63 -6.42 12.24 -6.02
N VAL A 64 -6.96 11.23 -6.70
CA VAL A 64 -6.28 10.01 -7.15
C VAL A 64 -5.97 10.15 -8.64
N ASP A 65 -4.76 9.78 -9.04
CA ASP A 65 -4.38 9.63 -10.44
C ASP A 65 -3.69 8.26 -10.58
N PHE A 66 -4.35 7.34 -11.27
CA PHE A 66 -3.89 5.95 -11.41
C PHE A 66 -2.64 5.83 -12.28
N ASP A 67 -2.46 6.74 -13.24
CA ASP A 67 -1.31 6.74 -14.14
C ASP A 67 -0.10 7.31 -13.41
N LEU A 68 -0.30 8.41 -12.69
CA LEU A 68 0.70 8.96 -11.79
C LEU A 68 1.11 7.95 -10.71
N HIS A 69 0.14 7.20 -10.14
CA HIS A 69 0.45 6.13 -9.21
C HIS A 69 1.41 5.10 -9.84
N ARG A 70 1.10 4.57 -11.03
CA ARG A 70 1.95 3.58 -11.71
C ARG A 70 3.32 4.14 -12.04
N THR A 71 3.40 5.37 -12.55
CA THR A 71 4.67 6.04 -12.85
C THR A 71 5.50 6.25 -11.59
N ASN A 72 4.90 6.76 -10.51
CA ASN A 72 5.61 6.97 -9.25
C ASN A 72 6.12 5.66 -8.64
N VAL A 73 5.32 4.59 -8.69
CA VAL A 73 5.75 3.26 -8.26
C VAL A 73 6.97 2.80 -9.06
N ALA A 74 6.93 2.93 -10.39
CA ALA A 74 8.06 2.58 -11.24
C ALA A 74 9.31 3.39 -10.90
N SER A 75 9.20 4.71 -10.74
CA SER A 75 10.31 5.60 -10.40
C SER A 75 10.93 5.26 -9.04
N VAL A 76 10.11 5.10 -8.00
CA VAL A 76 10.59 4.75 -6.65
C VAL A 76 11.27 3.39 -6.66
N ARG A 77 10.68 2.38 -7.32
CA ARG A 77 11.30 1.05 -7.44
C ARG A 77 12.62 1.12 -8.20
N GLY A 78 12.69 1.90 -9.29
CA GLY A 78 13.93 2.12 -10.03
C GLY A 78 15.03 2.74 -9.17
N TRP A 79 14.71 3.80 -8.41
CA TRP A 79 15.67 4.40 -7.49
C TRP A 79 16.10 3.44 -6.37
N CYS A 80 15.17 2.67 -5.84
CA CYS A 80 15.44 1.67 -4.80
C CYS A 80 16.43 0.59 -5.23
N GLN A 81 16.53 0.27 -6.53
CA GLN A 81 17.49 -0.73 -7.03
C GLN A 81 18.94 -0.33 -6.72
N SER A 82 19.26 0.96 -6.76
CA SER A 82 20.59 1.48 -6.43
C SER A 82 20.76 1.88 -4.96
N ASN A 83 19.68 1.86 -4.17
CA ASN A 83 19.66 2.37 -2.80
C ASN A 83 18.97 1.39 -1.82
N PRO A 84 19.34 0.10 -1.78
CA PRO A 84 18.57 -0.91 -1.05
C PRO A 84 18.50 -0.69 0.46
N SER A 85 19.48 -0.03 1.07
CA SER A 85 19.50 0.29 2.51
C SER A 85 18.74 1.57 2.88
N ALA A 86 18.37 2.40 1.90
CA ALA A 86 17.59 3.61 2.15
C ALA A 86 16.12 3.28 2.45
N SER A 87 15.41 4.19 3.12
CA SER A 87 13.97 4.05 3.34
C SER A 87 13.19 4.28 2.04
N VAL A 88 12.01 3.67 1.93
CA VAL A 88 11.07 3.96 0.83
C VAL A 88 10.65 5.44 0.83
N MET A 89 10.59 6.07 2.01
CA MET A 89 10.31 7.51 2.14
C MET A 89 11.36 8.37 1.42
N ALA A 90 12.65 8.05 1.57
CA ALA A 90 13.71 8.73 0.83
C ALA A 90 13.56 8.51 -0.68
N GLY A 91 13.18 7.30 -1.09
CA GLY A 91 12.91 7.00 -2.50
C GLY A 91 11.75 7.81 -3.07
N LEU A 92 10.67 7.99 -2.31
CA LEU A 92 9.54 8.86 -2.66
C LEU A 92 10.01 10.30 -2.86
N GLU A 93 10.69 10.90 -1.87
CA GLU A 93 11.20 12.27 -1.95
C GLU A 93 12.13 12.53 -3.14
N LYS A 94 12.91 11.52 -3.55
CA LYS A 94 13.88 11.64 -4.65
C LYS A 94 13.30 11.36 -6.03
N SER A 95 12.19 10.62 -6.13
CA SER A 95 11.80 9.98 -7.39
C SER A 95 10.41 10.34 -7.88
N ILE A 96 9.59 11.03 -7.09
CA ILE A 96 8.23 11.39 -7.49
C ILE A 96 8.10 12.88 -7.80
N GLY A 97 7.48 13.18 -8.94
CA GLY A 97 7.02 14.53 -9.28
C GLY A 97 5.64 14.79 -8.69
N VAL A 98 5.37 16.06 -8.37
CA VAL A 98 4.05 16.50 -7.84
C VAL A 98 3.05 16.86 -8.94
N THR A 99 3.46 16.86 -10.21
CA THR A 99 2.61 17.27 -11.33
C THR A 99 1.66 16.15 -11.72
N ALA A 100 0.37 16.36 -11.51
CA ALA A 100 -0.67 15.44 -11.98
C ALA A 100 -0.94 15.61 -13.47
N VAL A 101 -1.42 14.52 -14.10
CA VAL A 101 -1.83 14.57 -15.51
C VAL A 101 -3.20 15.23 -15.59
N PRO A 102 -3.41 16.24 -16.45
CA PRO A 102 -4.73 16.84 -16.65
C PRO A 102 -5.76 15.78 -17.05
N ASN A 103 -6.97 15.84 -16.48
CA ASN A 103 -8.14 15.01 -16.80
C ASN A 103 -8.08 13.50 -16.45
N ALA A 104 -6.98 12.97 -15.89
CA ALA A 104 -6.88 11.58 -15.41
C ALA A 104 -7.25 11.40 -13.92
N THR A 105 -7.88 12.43 -13.36
CA THR A 105 -7.89 12.69 -11.93
C THR A 105 -9.24 12.35 -11.29
N LEU A 106 -9.27 11.37 -10.40
CA LEU A 106 -10.44 11.01 -9.60
C LEU A 106 -10.45 11.83 -8.30
N ASP A 107 -11.41 12.74 -8.17
CA ASP A 107 -11.67 13.44 -6.90
C ASP A 107 -12.28 12.47 -5.88
N PHE A 108 -11.43 11.93 -5.00
CA PHE A 108 -11.86 10.91 -4.04
C PHE A 108 -12.88 11.45 -3.03
N ASN A 109 -12.96 12.78 -2.85
CA ASN A 109 -13.95 13.39 -1.96
C ASN A 109 -15.38 13.25 -2.48
N LYS A 110 -15.53 13.01 -3.79
CA LYS A 110 -16.82 12.87 -4.47
C LYS A 110 -17.21 11.41 -4.74
N ILE A 111 -16.34 10.45 -4.46
CA ILE A 111 -16.67 9.03 -4.62
C ILE A 111 -17.81 8.69 -3.67
N THR A 112 -18.95 8.25 -4.22
CA THR A 112 -20.05 7.72 -3.41
C THR A 112 -19.81 6.26 -3.06
N CYS A 113 -20.45 5.79 -1.98
CA CYS A 113 -20.49 4.38 -1.62
C CYS A 113 -21.01 3.52 -2.79
N GLY A 114 -22.04 3.98 -3.51
CA GLY A 114 -22.58 3.28 -4.67
C GLY A 114 -21.58 3.20 -5.81
N THR A 115 -20.91 4.31 -6.11
CA THR A 115 -19.85 4.37 -7.15
C THR A 115 -18.70 3.42 -6.82
N TRP A 116 -18.18 3.47 -5.59
CA TRP A 116 -17.07 2.61 -5.17
C TRP A 116 -17.44 1.12 -5.17
N LEU A 117 -18.66 0.77 -4.74
CA LEU A 117 -19.14 -0.62 -4.78
C LEU A 117 -19.39 -1.14 -6.20
N ALA A 118 -19.49 -0.26 -7.20
CA ALA A 118 -19.65 -0.63 -8.60
C ALA A 118 -18.30 -0.78 -9.34
N TYR A 119 -17.18 -0.43 -8.71
CA TYR A 119 -15.86 -0.62 -9.29
C TYR A 119 -15.50 -2.10 -9.40
N GLY A 120 -14.59 -2.41 -10.33
CA GLY A 120 -13.98 -3.74 -10.39
C GLY A 120 -13.16 -4.04 -9.12
N PRO A 121 -12.93 -5.32 -8.78
CA PRO A 121 -12.25 -5.70 -7.54
C PRO A 121 -10.89 -5.04 -7.32
N ALA A 122 -10.11 -4.87 -8.39
CA ALA A 122 -8.79 -4.24 -8.33
C ALA A 122 -8.87 -2.75 -7.99
N ASP A 123 -9.78 -2.01 -8.63
CA ASP A 123 -9.96 -0.57 -8.35
C ASP A 123 -10.59 -0.34 -6.97
N GLN A 124 -11.51 -1.23 -6.57
CA GLN A 124 -12.07 -1.22 -5.22
C GLN A 124 -10.96 -1.41 -4.16
N GLU A 125 -10.06 -2.36 -4.40
CA GLU A 125 -8.91 -2.62 -3.53
C GLU A 125 -7.94 -1.44 -3.52
N PHE A 126 -7.60 -0.86 -4.67
CA PHE A 126 -6.76 0.32 -4.76
C PHE A 126 -7.32 1.46 -3.91
N VAL A 127 -8.60 1.81 -4.10
CA VAL A 127 -9.26 2.90 -3.36
C VAL A 127 -9.28 2.60 -1.85
N ARG A 128 -9.49 1.34 -1.45
CA ARG A 128 -9.43 0.93 -0.04
C ARG A 128 -8.07 1.24 0.59
N TYR A 129 -6.97 0.81 -0.03
CA TYR A 129 -5.63 1.04 0.51
C TYR A 129 -5.23 2.52 0.41
N PHE A 130 -5.53 3.18 -0.69
CA PHE A 130 -5.30 4.61 -0.88
C PHE A 130 -5.99 5.44 0.23
N MET A 131 -7.29 5.25 0.46
CA MET A 131 -8.02 6.00 1.46
C MET A 131 -7.53 5.69 2.87
N SER A 132 -7.12 4.44 3.14
CA SER A 132 -6.48 4.08 4.41
C SER A 132 -5.19 4.87 4.63
N GLY A 133 -4.30 4.94 3.64
CA GLY A 133 -3.07 5.73 3.74
C GLY A 133 -3.33 7.21 3.95
N TYR A 134 -4.27 7.77 3.18
CA TYR A 134 -4.64 9.19 3.27
C TYR A 134 -5.13 9.58 4.67
N TYR A 135 -6.06 8.82 5.25
CA TYR A 135 -6.60 9.14 6.58
C TYR A 135 -5.65 8.82 7.73
N ASN A 136 -4.76 7.83 7.57
CA ASN A 136 -3.70 7.63 8.56
C ASN A 136 -2.73 8.83 8.55
N ALA A 137 -2.40 9.39 7.39
CA ALA A 137 -1.56 10.59 7.30
C ALA A 137 -2.25 11.79 7.94
N ALA A 138 -3.55 11.95 7.68
CA ALA A 138 -4.38 12.95 8.35
C ALA A 138 -4.38 12.83 9.88
N ALA A 139 -4.25 11.60 10.40
CA ALA A 139 -4.13 11.32 11.82
C ALA A 139 -2.67 11.29 12.34
N SER A 140 -1.69 11.71 11.54
CA SER A 140 -0.25 11.65 11.88
C SER A 140 0.24 10.24 12.27
N ASN A 141 -0.38 9.19 11.74
CA ASN A 141 -0.15 7.80 12.14
C ASN A 141 0.59 6.98 11.07
N SER A 142 1.92 6.86 11.16
CA SER A 142 2.73 6.15 10.16
C SER A 142 2.60 4.62 10.16
N LEU A 143 1.69 4.05 10.96
CA LEU A 143 1.51 2.60 11.08
C LEU A 143 0.54 2.04 10.03
N LEU A 144 1.09 1.25 9.11
CA LEU A 144 0.32 0.35 8.26
C LEU A 144 -0.07 -0.89 9.07
N ASP A 145 -1.23 -0.82 9.70
CA ASP A 145 -1.89 -1.93 10.40
C ASP A 145 -2.92 -2.60 9.48
N PHE A 146 -2.56 -3.76 8.93
CA PHE A 146 -3.40 -4.54 8.01
C PHE A 146 -4.66 -5.08 8.69
N ASP A 147 -4.59 -5.43 9.97
CA ASP A 147 -5.74 -5.98 10.70
C ASP A 147 -6.78 -4.89 10.94
N ARG A 148 -6.34 -3.71 11.39
CA ARG A 148 -7.21 -2.55 11.54
C ARG A 148 -7.76 -2.09 10.20
N LEU A 149 -6.94 -2.05 9.15
CA LEU A 149 -7.39 -1.72 7.80
C LEU A 149 -8.51 -2.67 7.36
N GLN A 150 -8.34 -3.99 7.55
CA GLN A 150 -9.34 -4.98 7.17
C GLN A 150 -10.64 -4.87 7.99
N ARG A 151 -10.53 -4.67 9.32
CA ARG A 151 -11.70 -4.43 10.19
C ARG A 151 -12.46 -3.17 9.77
N ASN A 152 -11.76 -2.05 9.61
CA ASN A 152 -12.34 -0.76 9.21
C ASN A 152 -12.97 -0.87 7.82
N SER A 153 -12.29 -1.50 6.86
CA SER A 153 -12.83 -1.74 5.53
C SER A 153 -14.14 -2.55 5.58
N SER A 154 -14.23 -3.56 6.45
CA SER A 154 -15.44 -4.39 6.57
C SER A 154 -16.62 -3.58 7.12
N ALA A 155 -16.37 -2.70 8.10
CA ALA A 155 -17.38 -1.79 8.64
C ALA A 155 -17.84 -0.76 7.60
N VAL A 156 -16.91 -0.18 6.82
CA VAL A 156 -17.20 0.76 5.73
C VAL A 156 -18.02 0.10 4.62
N VAL A 157 -17.65 -1.10 4.17
CA VAL A 157 -18.42 -1.85 3.18
C VAL A 157 -19.85 -2.11 3.66
N THR A 158 -20.01 -2.53 4.92
CA THR A 158 -21.32 -2.78 5.53
C THR A 158 -22.18 -1.52 5.55
N TYR A 159 -21.59 -0.38 5.90
CA TYR A 159 -22.29 0.91 5.85
C TYR A 159 -22.67 1.31 4.43
N CYS A 160 -21.72 1.21 3.48
CA CYS A 160 -21.92 1.60 2.09
C CYS A 160 -23.02 0.80 1.39
N LYS A 161 -23.16 -0.50 1.69
CA LYS A 161 -24.25 -1.34 1.16
C LYS A 161 -25.63 -0.78 1.48
N LYS A 162 -25.79 -0.12 2.63
CA LYS A 162 -27.06 0.48 3.09
C LYS A 162 -27.19 1.96 2.72
N ASN A 163 -26.09 2.63 2.36
CA ASN A 163 -26.02 4.09 2.23
C ASN A 163 -25.35 4.50 0.90
N LYS A 164 -25.83 3.95 -0.23
CA LYS A 164 -25.17 4.11 -1.54
C LYS A 164 -24.97 5.57 -1.98
N SER A 165 -25.85 6.49 -1.60
CA SER A 165 -25.75 7.91 -1.94
C SER A 165 -24.77 8.71 -1.08
N ARG A 166 -24.32 8.17 0.07
CA ARG A 166 -23.32 8.84 0.92
C ARG A 166 -21.95 8.76 0.27
N THR A 167 -21.10 9.76 0.54
CA THR A 167 -19.71 9.72 0.08
C THR A 167 -18.92 8.69 0.88
N LEU A 168 -17.92 8.08 0.24
CA LEU A 168 -17.00 7.14 0.86
C LEU A 168 -16.22 7.78 2.03
N PRO A 169 -15.70 9.03 1.92
CA PRO A 169 -15.20 9.79 3.07
C PRO A 169 -16.14 9.81 4.28
N THR A 170 -17.44 10.10 4.08
CA THR A 170 -18.42 10.10 5.17
C THR A 170 -18.60 8.71 5.76
N ALA A 171 -18.57 7.65 4.95
CA ALA A 171 -18.62 6.28 5.44
C ALA A 171 -17.40 5.94 6.31
N ILE A 172 -16.21 6.35 5.89
CA ILE A 172 -14.95 6.14 6.64
C ILE A 172 -14.98 6.87 7.97
N GLN A 173 -15.30 8.17 7.98
CA GLN A 173 -15.41 8.96 9.22
C GLN A 173 -16.40 8.37 10.24
N ASN A 174 -17.49 7.76 9.76
CA ASN A 174 -18.50 7.18 10.62
C ASN A 174 -18.18 5.77 11.14
N ARG A 175 -17.22 5.06 10.54
CA ARG A 175 -17.08 3.59 10.73
C ARG A 175 -15.65 3.09 10.91
N ALA A 176 -14.65 3.84 10.47
CA ALA A 176 -13.26 3.48 10.68
C ALA A 176 -12.77 4.09 12.00
N THR A 177 -12.16 3.25 12.83
CA THR A 177 -11.55 3.64 14.12
C THR A 177 -10.10 3.21 14.16
#